data_AF-A0A818MP71-F1
#
_entry.id   AF-A0A818MP71-F1
#
_cell.length_a   1.000
_cell.length_b   1.000
_cell.length_c   1.000
_cell.angle_alpha   90.00
_cell.angle_beta   90.00
_cell.angle_gamma   90.00
#
_symmetry.space_group_name_H-M   'P 1'
#
loop_
_entity.id
_entity.type
_entity.pdbx_description
1 polymer ?
#
loop_
_entity_poly.entity_id
_entity_poly.type
_entity_poly.pdbx_seq_one_letter_code
_entity_poly.pdbx_strand_id
1 'polypeptide(L)'
;MGTFTKSFGSAGGYIAGKKSLIDYIRVHSHYACYSSSMLAPIVYQIISALNIIMGRDGTDNGQKRIQQLARNVHYFRRQRIDMGFVVYGNKDSAVVPTLRAFDEVGYITGLQCSKRKPLRRFVDLNPEDYPED
;
A
#
# COMPACT_ATOMS: atom_id res chain seq x y z
N MET A 1 -6.52 -4.60 -13.89
CA MET A 1 -6.16 -5.78 -13.06
C MET A 1 -5.91 -5.30 -11.64
N GLY A 2 -6.21 -6.12 -10.62
CA GLY A 2 -5.95 -5.80 -9.22
C GLY A 2 -5.51 -7.04 -8.42
N THR A 3 -5.15 -6.84 -7.15
CA THR A 3 -4.71 -7.88 -6.22
C THR A 3 -5.52 -7.86 -4.93
N PHE A 4 -5.72 -9.02 -4.32
CA PHE A 4 -6.33 -9.18 -3.00
C PHE A 4 -5.32 -9.20 -1.85
N THR A 5 -4.01 -9.18 -2.13
CA THR A 5 -2.96 -9.33 -1.09
C THR A 5 -2.63 -8.09 -0.29
N LYS A 6 -3.09 -6.91 -0.74
CA LYS A 6 -2.77 -5.63 -0.10
C LYS A 6 -3.94 -5.16 0.78
N SER A 7 -4.74 -4.23 0.27
CA SER A 7 -5.82 -3.59 1.02
C SER A 7 -6.93 -4.55 1.48
N PHE A 8 -7.08 -5.69 0.81
CA PHE A 8 -8.07 -6.72 1.16
C PHE A 8 -7.55 -7.73 2.19
N GLY A 9 -6.24 -7.74 2.48
CA GLY A 9 -5.61 -8.63 3.47
C GLY A 9 -5.77 -10.12 3.20
N SER A 10 -5.97 -10.51 1.94
CA SER A 10 -6.28 -11.89 1.53
C SER A 10 -5.26 -12.41 0.50
N ALA A 11 -5.63 -13.32 -0.39
CA ALA A 11 -4.74 -13.88 -1.41
C ALA A 11 -5.35 -13.84 -2.81
N GLY A 12 -4.51 -13.83 -3.85
CA GLY A 12 -4.92 -13.89 -5.26
C GLY A 12 -5.05 -12.54 -5.94
N GLY A 13 -5.56 -12.55 -7.17
CA GLY A 13 -5.75 -11.37 -8.00
C GLY A 13 -6.97 -11.46 -8.90
N TYR A 14 -7.35 -10.34 -9.51
CA TYR A 14 -8.55 -10.27 -10.34
C TYR A 14 -8.35 -9.38 -11.58
N ILE A 15 -9.12 -9.70 -12.61
CA ILE A 15 -9.29 -8.88 -13.81
C ILE A 15 -10.77 -8.54 -13.90
N ALA A 16 -11.07 -7.26 -14.06
CA ALA A 16 -12.43 -6.75 -14.25
C ALA A 16 -12.49 -6.06 -15.62
N GLY A 17 -13.57 -6.25 -16.36
CA GLY A 17 -13.75 -5.72 -17.70
C GLY A 17 -15.11 -6.11 -18.28
N LYS A 18 -15.31 -5.85 -19.57
CA LYS A 18 -16.54 -6.24 -20.28
C LYS A 18 -16.70 -7.76 -20.24
N LYS A 19 -17.95 -8.24 -20.15
CA LYS A 19 -18.26 -9.67 -20.13
C LYS A 19 -17.61 -10.44 -21.29
N SER A 20 -17.68 -9.91 -22.52
CA SER A 20 -17.05 -10.52 -23.70
C SER A 20 -15.53 -10.71 -23.55
N LEU A 21 -14.84 -9.75 -22.93
CA LEU A 21 -13.41 -9.85 -22.66
C LEU A 21 -13.10 -10.89 -21.59
N ILE A 22 -13.87 -10.91 -20.50
CA ILE A 22 -13.68 -11.88 -19.42
C ILE A 22 -13.96 -13.30 -19.90
N ASP A 23 -15.04 -13.51 -20.66
CA ASP A 23 -15.38 -14.81 -21.23
C ASP A 23 -14.28 -15.30 -22.19
N TYR A 24 -13.75 -14.41 -23.03
CA TYR A 24 -12.61 -14.73 -23.90
C TYR A 24 -11.38 -15.17 -23.08
N ILE A 25 -10.99 -14.42 -22.05
CA ILE A 25 -9.83 -14.74 -21.21
C ILE A 25 -10.03 -16.06 -20.47
N ARG A 26 -11.25 -16.36 -20.00
CA ARG A 26 -11.54 -17.61 -19.27
C ARG A 26 -11.37 -18.86 -20.13
N VAL A 27 -11.60 -18.76 -21.44
CA VAL A 27 -11.46 -19.89 -22.38
C VAL A 27 -10.04 -20.00 -22.93
N HIS A 28 -9.34 -18.88 -23.14
CA HIS A 28 -8.05 -18.87 -23.84
C HIS A 28 -6.82 -18.78 -22.93
N SER A 29 -7.00 -18.44 -21.65
CA SER A 29 -5.88 -18.31 -20.70
C SER A 29 -5.54 -19.65 -20.07
N HIS A 30 -4.28 -20.09 -20.21
CA HIS A 30 -3.75 -21.26 -19.50
C HIS A 30 -3.97 -21.16 -17.98
N TYR A 31 -3.81 -19.96 -17.42
CA TYR A 31 -4.04 -19.74 -16.00
C TYR A 31 -5.50 -20.00 -15.61
N ALA A 32 -6.46 -19.60 -16.45
CA ALA A 32 -7.88 -19.82 -16.16
C ALA A 32 -8.29 -21.30 -16.30
N CYS A 33 -7.66 -22.05 -17.21
CA CYS A 33 -7.99 -23.45 -17.47
C CYS A 33 -7.34 -24.42 -16.47
N TYR A 34 -6.08 -24.19 -16.07
CA TYR A 34 -5.30 -25.15 -15.29
C TYR A 34 -5.06 -24.74 -13.83
N SER A 35 -5.34 -23.49 -13.45
CA SER A 35 -5.17 -23.06 -12.05
C SER A 35 -6.25 -23.66 -11.15
N SER A 36 -5.88 -23.99 -9.92
CA SER A 36 -6.84 -24.30 -8.87
C SER A 36 -7.68 -23.07 -8.52
N SER A 37 -8.92 -23.31 -8.09
CA SER A 37 -9.80 -22.26 -7.60
C SER A 37 -9.37 -21.77 -6.22
N MET A 38 -9.71 -20.52 -5.92
CA MET A 38 -9.45 -19.95 -4.60
C MET A 38 -10.24 -20.66 -3.50
N LEU A 39 -9.64 -20.75 -2.30
CA LEU A 39 -10.27 -21.35 -1.13
C LEU A 39 -11.49 -20.53 -0.68
N ALA A 40 -12.59 -21.21 -0.35
CA ALA A 40 -13.82 -20.60 0.16
C ALA A 40 -13.61 -19.54 1.29
N PRO A 41 -12.82 -19.80 2.35
CA PRO A 41 -12.59 -18.79 3.40
C PRO A 41 -11.88 -17.52 2.90
N ILE A 42 -10.97 -17.65 1.92
CA ILE A 42 -10.25 -16.53 1.31
C ILE A 42 -11.24 -15.66 0.51
N VAL A 43 -12.10 -16.30 -0.27
CA VAL A 43 -13.15 -15.61 -1.04
C VAL A 43 -14.13 -14.89 -0.11
N TYR A 44 -14.54 -15.52 1.00
CA TYR A 44 -15.42 -14.89 1.98
C TYR A 44 -14.80 -13.65 2.62
N GLN A 45 -13.51 -13.71 2.98
CA GLN A 45 -12.77 -12.55 3.51
C GLN A 45 -12.76 -11.39 2.50
N ILE A 46 -12.50 -11.68 1.23
CA ILE A 46 -12.50 -10.66 0.16
C ILE A 46 -13.87 -10.02 0.01
N ILE A 47 -14.94 -10.83 -0.02
CA ILE A 47 -16.32 -10.34 -0.12
C ILE A 47 -16.66 -9.47 1.09
N SER A 48 -16.29 -9.90 2.30
CA SER A 48 -16.51 -9.14 3.54
C SER A 48 -15.78 -7.79 3.50
N ALA A 49 -14.50 -7.77 3.12
CA ALA A 49 -13.73 -6.54 2.98
C ALA A 49 -14.34 -5.59 1.93
N LEU A 50 -14.79 -6.12 0.79
CA LEU A 50 -15.50 -5.35 -0.24
C LEU A 50 -16.80 -4.75 0.28
N ASN A 51 -17.59 -5.52 1.03
CA ASN A 51 -18.84 -5.04 1.61
C ASN A 51 -18.60 -3.88 2.58
N ILE A 52 -17.59 -3.99 3.45
CA ILE A 52 -17.21 -2.92 4.39
C ILE A 52 -16.73 -1.67 3.65
N ILE A 53 -15.88 -1.83 2.63
CA ILE A 53 -15.35 -0.71 1.83
C ILE A 53 -16.49 0.03 1.11
N MET A 54 -17.47 -0.71 0.58
CA MET A 54 -18.63 -0.14 -0.10
C MET A 54 -19.75 0.33 0.84
N GLY A 55 -19.64 0.10 2.16
CA GLY A 55 -20.70 0.41 3.12
C GLY A 55 -21.95 -0.47 2.99
N ARG A 56 -21.84 -1.65 2.34
CA ARG A 56 -22.93 -2.62 2.18
C ARG A 56 -23.21 -3.43 3.44
N ASP A 57 -22.31 -3.36 4.42
CA ASP A 57 -22.46 -3.92 5.76
C ASP A 57 -23.35 -3.04 6.67
N GLY A 58 -23.85 -1.91 6.17
CA GLY A 58 -24.67 -0.96 6.93
C GLY A 58 -23.85 -0.05 7.84
N THR A 59 -22.52 -0.09 7.76
CA THR A 59 -21.63 0.78 8.54
C THR A 59 -20.89 1.77 7.65
N ASP A 60 -20.32 2.81 8.26
CA ASP A 60 -19.48 3.81 7.59
C ASP A 60 -17.97 3.54 7.81
N ASN A 61 -17.63 2.35 8.32
CA ASN A 61 -16.27 1.99 8.69
C ASN A 61 -15.29 2.06 7.51
N GLY A 62 -15.70 1.60 6.32
CA GLY A 62 -14.89 1.67 5.11
C GLY A 62 -14.51 3.11 4.75
N GLN A 63 -15.51 4.00 4.69
CA GLN A 63 -15.30 5.42 4.38
C GLN A 63 -14.43 6.10 5.44
N LYS A 64 -14.70 5.87 6.73
CA LYS A 64 -13.90 6.41 7.85
C LYS A 64 -12.43 6.00 7.74
N ARG A 65 -12.14 4.74 7.42
CA ARG A 65 -10.77 4.22 7.27
C ARG A 65 -10.05 4.85 6.08
N ILE A 66 -10.73 5.03 4.95
CA ILE A 66 -10.15 5.69 3.76
C ILE A 66 -9.82 7.16 4.07
N GLN A 67 -10.73 7.88 4.71
CA GLN A 67 -10.49 9.27 5.12
C GLN A 67 -9.35 9.37 6.15
N GLN A 68 -9.30 8.45 7.12
CA GLN A 68 -8.22 8.40 8.10
C GLN A 68 -6.87 8.13 7.43
N LEU A 69 -6.82 7.19 6.47
CA LEU A 69 -5.61 6.91 5.71
C LEU A 69 -5.12 8.16 4.97
N ALA A 70 -5.99 8.86 4.25
CA ALA A 70 -5.63 10.10 3.55
C ALA A 70 -5.05 11.16 4.52
N ARG A 71 -5.69 11.36 5.68
CA ARG A 71 -5.19 12.28 6.72
C ARG A 71 -3.81 11.86 7.25
N ASN A 72 -3.64 10.58 7.54
CA ASN A 72 -2.38 10.04 8.06
C ASN A 72 -1.24 10.21 7.04
N VAL A 73 -1.52 9.99 5.75
CA VAL A 73 -0.56 10.15 4.66
C VAL A 73 -0.09 11.59 4.56
N HIS A 74 -1.01 12.56 4.51
CA HIS A 74 -0.63 13.97 4.46
C HIS A 74 0.15 14.42 5.69
N TYR A 75 -0.28 13.97 6.88
CA TYR A 75 0.41 14.26 8.12
C TYR A 75 1.84 13.69 8.11
N PHE A 76 2.01 12.42 7.77
CA PHE A 76 3.32 11.76 7.74
C PHE A 76 4.26 12.40 6.72
N ARG A 77 3.77 12.72 5.51
CA ARG A 77 4.54 13.40 4.47
C ARG A 77 5.03 14.76 4.95
N ARG A 78 4.15 15.59 5.52
CA ARG A 78 4.51 16.91 6.05
C ARG A 78 5.60 16.81 7.11
N GLN A 79 5.42 15.91 8.09
CA GLN A 79 6.39 15.70 9.15
C GLN A 79 7.76 15.29 8.61
N ARG A 80 7.82 14.45 7.56
CA ARG A 80 9.10 14.04 6.94
C ARG A 80 9.81 15.21 6.25
N ILE A 81 9.07 16.06 5.54
CA ILE A 81 9.62 17.25 4.90
C ILE A 81 10.13 18.25 5.95
N ASP A 82 9.35 18.48 7.01
CA ASP A 82 9.73 19.38 8.13
C ASP A 82 10.99 18.88 8.87
N MET A 83 11.23 17.57 8.88
CA MET A 83 12.45 16.95 9.41
C MET A 83 13.65 17.00 8.45
N GLY A 84 13.49 17.57 7.24
CA GLY A 84 14.56 17.70 6.25
C GLY A 84 14.75 16.48 5.33
N PHE A 85 13.80 15.56 5.27
CA PHE A 85 13.84 14.46 4.29
C PHE A 85 13.35 14.92 2.93
N VAL A 86 13.97 14.40 1.86
CA VAL A 86 13.46 14.57 0.50
C VAL A 86 12.41 13.49 0.25
N VAL A 87 11.16 13.93 0.04
CA VAL A 87 10.01 13.03 -0.14
C VAL A 87 9.56 13.03 -1.60
N TYR A 88 9.50 11.85 -2.22
CA TYR A 88 9.11 11.68 -3.62
C TYR A 88 7.65 11.20 -3.78
N GLY A 89 7.19 11.17 -5.03
CA GLY A 89 5.89 10.64 -5.43
C GLY A 89 4.70 11.58 -5.19
N ASN A 90 3.51 11.08 -5.52
CA ASN A 90 2.26 11.83 -5.40
C ASN A 90 1.93 12.12 -3.91
N LYS A 91 1.46 13.34 -3.62
CA LYS A 91 1.03 13.80 -2.30
C LYS A 91 -0.12 12.99 -1.72
N ASP A 92 -0.98 12.43 -2.58
CA ASP A 92 -2.17 11.67 -2.18
C ASP A 92 -1.89 10.15 -2.12
N SER A 93 -0.68 9.71 -2.45
CA SER A 93 -0.31 8.30 -2.41
C SER A 93 -0.04 7.83 -0.98
N ALA A 94 -0.61 6.68 -0.62
CA ALA A 94 -0.35 6.05 0.68
C ALA A 94 1.09 5.56 0.87
N VAL A 95 1.86 5.48 -0.21
CA VAL A 95 3.29 5.16 -0.18
C VAL A 95 4.09 6.47 -0.16
N VAL A 96 5.01 6.59 0.78
CA VAL A 96 5.83 7.80 1.00
C VAL A 96 7.31 7.44 0.89
N PRO A 97 7.89 7.39 -0.33
CA PRO A 97 9.31 7.18 -0.51
C PRO A 97 10.08 8.40 0.01
N THR A 98 11.02 8.16 0.93
CA THR A 98 11.87 9.20 1.51
C THR A 98 13.32 8.85 1.28
N LEU A 99 14.06 9.77 0.65
CA LEU A 99 15.52 9.65 0.57
C LEU A 99 16.15 10.39 1.75
N ARG A 100 17.21 9.77 2.27
CA ARG A 100 18.14 10.42 3.17
C ARG A 100 19.17 11.14 2.31
N ALA A 101 19.17 12.47 2.29
CA ALA A 101 20.22 13.22 1.62
C ALA A 101 21.55 12.99 2.36
N PHE A 102 22.55 12.47 1.64
CA PHE A 102 23.92 12.26 2.15
C PHE A 102 24.85 13.43 1.79
N ASP A 103 24.31 14.61 1.60
CA ASP A 103 25.13 15.81 1.37
C ASP A 103 25.78 16.23 2.70
N GLU A 104 26.94 16.90 2.71
CA GLU A 104 27.62 17.35 3.95
C GLU A 104 26.67 18.11 4.91
N VAL A 105 25.73 18.88 4.34
CA VAL A 105 24.66 19.57 5.10
C VAL A 105 23.65 18.58 5.71
N GLY A 106 23.29 17.53 4.97
CA GLY A 106 22.44 16.42 5.43
C GLY A 106 23.10 15.54 6.49
N TYR A 107 24.44 15.43 6.49
CA TYR A 107 25.21 14.75 7.54
C TYR A 107 25.08 15.50 8.88
N ILE A 108 25.14 16.84 8.87
CA ILE A 108 24.98 17.68 10.07
C ILE A 108 23.53 17.60 10.59
N THR A 109 22.53 17.72 9.71
CA THR A 109 21.11 17.57 10.11
C THR A 109 20.79 16.15 10.58
N GLY A 110 21.40 15.14 9.96
CA GLY A 110 21.31 13.73 10.34
C GLY A 110 21.97 13.43 11.69
N LEU A 111 23.12 14.05 11.99
CA LEU A 111 23.76 14.01 13.30
C LEU A 111 22.94 14.74 14.37
N GLN A 112 22.32 15.88 14.02
CA GLN A 112 21.41 16.60 14.92
C GLN A 112 20.19 15.73 15.29
N CYS A 113 19.64 15.00 14.31
CA CYS A 113 18.55 14.05 14.50
C CYS A 113 18.99 12.76 15.21
N SER A 114 20.25 12.34 15.07
CA SER A 114 20.84 11.18 15.77
C SER A 114 21.27 11.50 17.21
N LYS A 115 21.62 12.76 17.50
CA LYS A 115 22.04 13.22 18.85
C LYS A 115 20.85 13.56 19.75
N ARG A 116 19.69 13.92 19.19
CA ARG A 116 18.42 13.81 19.93
C ARG A 116 18.12 12.33 20.05
N LYS A 117 18.41 11.74 21.23
CA LYS A 117 18.19 10.32 21.60
C LYS A 117 17.33 9.62 20.55
N PRO A 118 17.84 8.63 19.79
CA PRO A 118 16.98 7.87 18.90
C PRO A 118 15.87 7.34 19.80
N LEU A 119 14.66 7.86 19.61
CA LEU A 119 13.48 7.20 20.15
C LEU A 119 13.60 5.80 19.57
N ARG A 120 14.02 4.84 20.41
CA ARG A 120 13.89 3.40 20.20
C ARG A 120 12.40 3.05 20.15
N ARG A 121 11.68 3.69 19.23
CA ARG A 121 10.43 3.20 18.71
C ARG A 121 10.87 2.36 17.54
N PHE A 122 10.65 1.06 17.64
CA PHE A 122 10.76 0.15 16.51
C PHE A 122 9.92 0.72 15.37
N VAL A 123 10.57 1.39 14.42
CA VAL A 123 9.94 1.85 13.18
C VAL A 123 10.58 1.01 12.09
N ASP A 124 9.89 -0.05 11.72
CA ASP A 124 10.28 -0.90 10.60
C ASP A 124 9.91 -0.16 9.31
N LEU A 125 10.92 0.45 8.68
CA LEU A 125 10.84 0.97 7.33
C LEU A 125 11.39 -0.10 6.39
N ASN A 126 10.73 -0.32 5.25
CA ASN A 126 11.25 -1.21 4.23
C ASN A 126 12.41 -0.50 3.50
N PRO A 127 13.66 -0.99 3.61
CA PRO A 127 14.73 -0.54 2.73
C PRO A 127 14.43 -1.03 1.31
N GLU A 128 14.66 -0.17 0.33
CA GLU A 128 14.57 -0.50 -1.09
C GLU A 128 15.98 -0.34 -1.65
N ASP A 129 16.70 -1.47 -1.77
CA ASP A 129 18.05 -1.51 -2.32
C ASP A 129 17.98 -1.67 -3.84
N TYR A 130 18.83 -0.96 -4.56
CA TYR A 130 18.95 -1.16 -6.01
C TYR A 130 19.60 -2.52 -6.26
N PRO A 131 19.11 -3.31 -7.23
CA PRO A 131 19.82 -4.51 -7.64
C PRO A 131 21.21 -4.11 -8.15
N GLU A 132 22.25 -4.72 -7.59
CA GLU A 132 23.60 -4.69 -8.14
C GLU A 132 23.54 -5.51 -9.45
N ASP A 133 23.80 -4.86 -10.59
CA ASP A 133 23.95 -5.54 -11.89
C ASP A 133 25.23 -6.40 -11.92
#